data_AF-A0A2N2GN35-F1
#
_entry.id   AF-A0A2N2GN35-F1
#
_cell.length_a   1.000
_cell.length_b   1.000
_cell.length_c   1.000
_cell.angle_alpha   90.00
_cell.angle_beta   90.00
_cell.angle_gamma   90.00
#
_symmetry.space_group_name_H-M   'P 1'
#
loop_
_entity.id
_entity.type
_entity.pdbx_description
1 polymer ?
#
loop_
_entity_poly.entity_id
_entity_poly.type
_entity_poly.pdbx_seq_one_letter_code
_entity_poly.pdbx_strand_id
1 'polypeptide(L)'
;MKSHGLKLIRRLSALIVFPGLMAFAPSLHAMPLDTAKPYVLSVASGNTGHADSAGLAEEICVTIVNGEELIDEARQNNKNIILFFDRMPLKEVYPRSYVINSDKDDLRFFIGHTTAPIALWDNFISSRKTGQFFSRKVSVSVGLEDQAPIPTLVEKEKAFTLVLVNKTWFTVSIVIIVALILLFLLLAAKTNILRDVGPNPEVGRKPYSLALVQMAVWSFAIMTAWLLLYAVRHSFNTISDTLVLLMGISAGTGIGGVAIDTNRSRPAKQSQGFIKDIVSDDYGVSFHRFQIFAWTIVLVAVFVRQVTAYLTMPEFNSSLLVLMGISSGTYLGVKVTEKPTENAG
;
A
#
# COMPACT_ATOMS: atom_id res chain seq x y z
N MET A 1 13.67 46.95 -25.49
CA MET A 1 14.35 45.67 -25.25
C MET A 1 14.06 45.22 -23.82
N LYS A 2 13.67 43.95 -23.62
CA LYS A 2 13.15 43.31 -22.37
C LYS A 2 11.67 43.52 -22.02
N SER A 3 10.77 42.89 -22.79
CA SER A 3 9.46 42.42 -22.27
C SER A 3 9.08 41.02 -22.77
N HIS A 4 10.07 40.22 -23.18
CA HIS A 4 9.87 38.87 -23.73
C HIS A 4 10.00 37.71 -22.71
N GLY A 5 10.19 37.98 -21.41
CA GLY A 5 10.41 36.94 -20.39
C GLY A 5 9.17 36.42 -19.66
N LEU A 6 8.04 37.14 -19.70
CA LEU A 6 6.88 36.86 -18.83
C LEU A 6 5.69 36.20 -19.55
N LYS A 7 5.88 35.71 -20.78
CA LYS A 7 4.90 34.90 -21.52
C LYS A 7 5.27 33.42 -21.64
N LEU A 8 6.43 33.02 -21.11
CA LEU A 8 6.92 31.63 -21.16
C LEU A 8 6.46 30.78 -19.95
N ILE A 9 6.09 31.40 -18.84
CA ILE A 9 5.66 30.69 -17.61
C ILE A 9 4.14 30.42 -17.58
N ARG A 10 3.37 31.03 -18.49
CA ARG A 10 1.92 30.79 -18.63
C ARG A 10 1.54 29.81 -19.75
N ARG A 11 2.55 29.18 -20.41
CA ARG A 11 2.38 28.21 -21.51
C ARG A 11 2.85 26.79 -21.17
N LEU A 12 3.11 26.49 -19.89
CA LEU A 12 3.41 25.12 -19.40
C LEU A 12 2.24 24.48 -18.65
N SER A 13 1.02 25.06 -18.75
CA SER A 13 -0.22 24.57 -18.13
C SER A 13 -1.18 23.88 -19.11
N ALA A 14 -0.74 23.57 -20.32
CA ALA A 14 -1.59 22.98 -21.35
C ALA A 14 -0.80 21.96 -22.17
N LEU A 15 -0.23 20.95 -21.48
CA LEU A 15 0.25 19.75 -22.15
C LEU A 15 -0.93 18.78 -22.32
N ILE A 16 -1.66 19.02 -23.40
CA ILE A 16 -2.17 18.00 -24.33
C ILE A 16 -2.74 16.76 -23.64
N VAL A 17 -3.99 16.91 -23.19
CA VAL A 17 -4.95 15.81 -23.21
C VAL A 17 -5.14 15.45 -24.68
N PHE A 18 -4.58 14.32 -25.12
CA PHE A 18 -4.99 13.67 -26.36
C PHE A 18 -6.38 13.07 -26.09
N PRO A 19 -7.49 13.54 -26.70
CA PRO A 19 -8.67 12.72 -26.83
C PRO A 19 -8.43 11.82 -28.05
N GLY A 20 -7.48 10.90 -27.89
CA GLY A 20 -7.21 9.87 -28.88
C GLY A 20 -8.29 8.81 -28.78
N LEU A 21 -9.40 9.06 -29.48
CA LEU A 21 -10.31 8.07 -30.06
C LEU A 21 -10.28 6.70 -29.35
N MET A 22 -10.80 6.62 -28.11
CA MET A 22 -11.41 5.36 -27.70
C MET A 22 -12.62 5.22 -28.62
N ALA A 23 -12.43 4.49 -29.72
CA ALA A 23 -13.54 3.81 -30.33
C ALA A 23 -14.26 3.14 -29.16
N PHE A 24 -15.45 3.64 -28.84
CA PHE A 24 -16.44 2.87 -28.12
C PHE A 24 -16.51 1.58 -28.92
N ALA A 25 -15.83 0.53 -28.45
CA ALA A 25 -16.19 -0.80 -28.83
C ALA A 25 -17.69 -0.84 -28.51
N PRO A 26 -18.58 -0.95 -29.51
CA PRO A 26 -19.99 -1.10 -29.22
C PRO A 26 -20.05 -2.23 -28.19
N SER A 27 -20.74 -1.98 -27.08
CA SER A 27 -20.99 -2.97 -26.04
C SER A 27 -21.31 -4.27 -26.76
N LEU A 28 -20.36 -5.21 -26.78
CA LEU A 28 -20.49 -6.45 -27.52
C LEU A 28 -21.82 -7.02 -27.05
N HIS A 29 -22.78 -7.13 -27.96
CA HIS A 29 -24.06 -7.76 -27.67
C HIS A 29 -23.72 -9.07 -26.97
N ALA A 30 -24.39 -9.34 -25.84
CA ALA A 30 -24.18 -10.58 -25.12
C ALA A 30 -24.31 -11.70 -26.16
N MET A 31 -23.25 -12.49 -26.34
CA MET A 31 -23.33 -13.62 -27.27
C MET A 31 -24.55 -14.43 -26.83
N PRO A 32 -25.48 -14.79 -27.75
CA PRO A 32 -26.61 -15.63 -27.38
C PRO A 32 -26.04 -16.88 -26.73
N LEU A 33 -26.49 -17.16 -25.50
CA LEU A 33 -25.99 -18.26 -24.70
C LEU A 33 -26.36 -19.56 -25.43
N ASP A 34 -25.37 -20.23 -26.00
CA ASP A 34 -25.54 -21.56 -26.56
C ASP A 34 -25.59 -22.56 -25.38
N THR A 35 -26.80 -23.01 -25.04
CA THR A 35 -27.03 -23.90 -23.90
C THR A 35 -26.46 -25.30 -24.11
N ALA A 36 -26.00 -25.64 -25.32
CA ALA A 36 -25.33 -26.90 -25.62
C ALA A 36 -23.82 -26.86 -25.33
N LYS A 37 -23.24 -25.68 -25.13
CA LYS A 37 -21.80 -25.47 -24.86
C LYS A 37 -21.55 -25.23 -23.36
N PRO A 38 -20.29 -25.33 -22.89
CA PRO A 38 -19.93 -24.97 -21.52
C PRO A 38 -20.21 -23.49 -21.24
N TYR A 39 -20.90 -23.21 -20.14
CA TYR A 39 -21.10 -21.85 -19.65
C TYR A 39 -21.16 -21.78 -18.12
N VAL A 40 -20.82 -20.61 -17.56
CA VAL A 40 -20.95 -20.35 -16.13
C VAL A 40 -22.39 -19.95 -15.80
N LEU A 41 -23.04 -20.74 -14.94
CA LEU A 41 -24.42 -20.54 -14.51
C LEU A 41 -24.51 -19.57 -13.32
N SER A 42 -23.70 -19.83 -12.28
CA SER A 42 -23.74 -19.09 -11.02
C SER A 42 -22.40 -19.13 -10.32
N VAL A 43 -22.19 -18.16 -9.43
CA VAL A 43 -21.03 -18.07 -8.59
C VAL A 43 -21.47 -17.80 -7.16
N ALA A 44 -20.97 -18.58 -6.23
CA ALA A 44 -21.26 -18.47 -4.82
C ALA A 44 -19.98 -18.32 -4.00
N SER A 45 -20.05 -17.59 -2.88
CA SER A 45 -18.98 -17.66 -1.87
C SER A 45 -18.90 -19.05 -1.25
N GLY A 46 -17.69 -19.53 -1.01
CA GLY A 46 -17.45 -20.76 -0.25
C GLY A 46 -17.74 -20.59 1.25
N ASN A 47 -17.96 -19.36 1.72
CA ASN A 47 -18.36 -19.05 3.08
C ASN A 47 -19.88 -18.87 3.18
N THR A 48 -20.53 -19.58 4.11
CA THR A 48 -22.00 -19.74 4.20
C THR A 48 -22.78 -18.47 4.56
N GLY A 49 -22.09 -17.37 4.90
CA GLY A 49 -22.73 -16.12 5.31
C GLY A 49 -23.30 -15.26 4.17
N HIS A 50 -22.64 -15.23 3.00
CA HIS A 50 -23.00 -14.34 1.88
C HIS A 50 -22.84 -15.05 0.52
N ALA A 51 -23.93 -15.56 -0.05
CA ALA A 51 -23.87 -16.31 -1.31
C ALA A 51 -23.31 -15.48 -2.48
N ASP A 52 -23.71 -14.21 -2.60
CA ASP A 52 -23.44 -13.40 -3.81
C ASP A 52 -22.21 -12.47 -3.68
N SER A 53 -21.42 -12.64 -2.62
CA SER A 53 -20.23 -11.84 -2.39
C SER A 53 -19.10 -12.61 -1.72
N ALA A 54 -17.88 -12.41 -2.18
CA ALA A 54 -16.68 -12.94 -1.54
C ALA A 54 -15.59 -11.87 -1.42
N GLY A 55 -14.84 -11.94 -0.33
CA GLY A 55 -13.64 -11.15 -0.08
C GLY A 55 -12.41 -11.68 -0.79
N LEU A 56 -11.34 -10.89 -0.75
CA LEU A 56 -10.00 -11.38 -1.06
C LEU A 56 -9.57 -12.37 0.04
N ALA A 57 -8.90 -13.44 -0.35
CA ALA A 57 -8.57 -14.61 0.47
C ALA A 57 -9.78 -15.46 0.92
N GLU A 58 -10.91 -15.35 0.22
CA GLU A 58 -12.03 -16.28 0.36
C GLU A 58 -12.10 -17.28 -0.81
N GLU A 59 -12.81 -18.38 -0.58
CA GLU A 59 -13.11 -19.36 -1.62
C GLU A 59 -14.32 -18.90 -2.42
N ILE A 60 -14.27 -19.11 -3.74
CA ILE A 60 -15.39 -18.90 -4.66
C ILE A 60 -15.71 -20.22 -5.34
N CYS A 61 -16.98 -20.60 -5.32
CA CYS A 61 -17.52 -21.75 -6.01
C CYS A 61 -18.17 -21.28 -7.33
N VAL A 62 -17.65 -21.75 -8.45
CA VAL A 62 -18.17 -21.46 -9.79
C VAL A 62 -18.91 -22.69 -10.30
N THR A 63 -20.20 -22.55 -10.55
CA THR A 63 -21.03 -23.63 -11.09
C THR A 63 -21.11 -23.52 -12.61
N ILE A 64 -20.70 -24.59 -13.28
CA ILE A 64 -20.63 -24.71 -14.74
C ILE A 64 -21.66 -25.74 -15.20
N VAL A 65 -22.31 -25.44 -16.32
CA VAL A 65 -23.17 -26.39 -17.03
C VAL A 65 -22.40 -26.89 -18.25
N ASN A 66 -22.51 -28.19 -18.54
CA ASN A 66 -21.74 -28.88 -19.60
C ASN A 66 -20.22 -28.69 -19.45
N GLY A 67 -19.70 -28.75 -18.21
CA GLY A 67 -18.28 -28.48 -17.93
C GLY A 67 -17.31 -29.55 -18.43
N GLU A 68 -17.81 -30.75 -18.74
CA GLU A 68 -17.02 -31.87 -19.27
C GLU A 68 -16.20 -31.48 -20.51
N GLU A 69 -16.77 -30.76 -21.48
CA GLU A 69 -16.07 -30.32 -22.68
C GLU A 69 -14.85 -29.44 -22.34
N LEU A 70 -15.01 -28.51 -21.38
CA LEU A 70 -13.93 -27.63 -20.93
C LEU A 70 -12.84 -28.43 -20.20
N ILE A 71 -13.22 -29.39 -19.36
CA ILE A 71 -12.28 -30.23 -18.59
C ILE A 71 -11.50 -31.16 -19.53
N ASP A 72 -12.17 -31.72 -20.54
CA ASP A 72 -11.54 -32.57 -21.53
C ASP A 72 -10.62 -31.77 -22.45
N GLU A 73 -11.01 -30.57 -22.88
CA GLU A 73 -10.14 -29.67 -23.65
C GLU A 73 -8.90 -29.27 -22.82
N ALA A 74 -9.08 -28.95 -21.54
CA ALA A 74 -7.99 -28.65 -20.62
C ALA A 74 -6.99 -29.83 -20.54
N ARG A 75 -7.51 -31.05 -20.39
CA ARG A 75 -6.69 -32.27 -20.30
C ARG A 75 -5.96 -32.58 -21.60
N GLN A 76 -6.65 -32.50 -22.74
CA GLN A 76 -6.09 -32.82 -24.06
C GLN A 76 -4.98 -31.84 -24.46
N ASN A 77 -5.18 -30.56 -24.16
CA ASN A 77 -4.23 -29.51 -24.52
C ASN A 77 -3.17 -29.25 -23.43
N ASN A 78 -3.19 -30.01 -22.32
CA ASN A 78 -2.34 -29.82 -21.16
C ASN A 78 -2.35 -28.37 -20.64
N LYS A 79 -3.56 -27.80 -20.51
CA LYS A 79 -3.81 -26.43 -20.07
C LYS A 79 -4.50 -26.38 -18.73
N ASN A 80 -4.22 -25.32 -17.97
CA ASN A 80 -4.91 -25.06 -16.72
C ASN A 80 -6.23 -24.32 -16.96
N ILE A 81 -7.26 -24.68 -16.19
CA ILE A 81 -8.48 -23.87 -16.07
C ILE A 81 -8.20 -22.74 -15.07
N ILE A 82 -8.49 -21.50 -15.47
CA ILE A 82 -8.28 -20.32 -14.65
C ILE A 82 -9.56 -19.48 -14.54
N LEU A 83 -9.62 -18.65 -13.49
CA LEU A 83 -10.71 -17.73 -13.24
C LEU A 83 -10.55 -16.44 -14.06
N PHE A 84 -11.65 -15.86 -14.52
CA PHE A 84 -11.67 -14.58 -15.23
C PHE A 84 -12.60 -13.59 -14.53
N PHE A 85 -12.12 -12.37 -14.30
CA PHE A 85 -12.93 -11.24 -13.84
C PHE A 85 -12.98 -10.15 -14.90
N ASP A 86 -14.18 -9.71 -15.28
CA ASP A 86 -14.38 -8.71 -16.34
C ASP A 86 -13.60 -9.06 -17.64
N ARG A 87 -13.53 -10.37 -17.95
CA ARG A 87 -12.76 -10.98 -19.06
C ARG A 87 -11.22 -10.90 -18.92
N MET A 88 -10.71 -10.50 -17.77
CA MET A 88 -9.27 -10.54 -17.47
C MET A 88 -8.90 -11.84 -16.75
N PRO A 89 -7.88 -12.57 -17.23
CA PRO A 89 -7.43 -13.81 -16.61
C PRO A 89 -6.75 -13.54 -15.26
N LEU A 90 -7.15 -14.29 -14.24
CA LEU A 90 -6.44 -14.40 -12.97
C LEU A 90 -5.38 -15.48 -13.08
N LYS A 91 -4.22 -15.11 -13.63
CA LYS A 91 -3.07 -16.01 -13.72
C LYS A 91 -2.69 -16.54 -12.33
N GLU A 92 -2.32 -17.81 -12.27
CA GLU A 92 -1.97 -18.54 -11.05
C GLU A 92 -3.12 -18.81 -10.07
N VAL A 93 -4.38 -18.50 -10.43
CA VAL A 93 -5.57 -18.91 -9.67
C VAL A 93 -6.15 -20.18 -10.31
N TYR A 94 -5.71 -21.33 -9.81
CA TYR A 94 -6.19 -22.64 -10.24
C TYR A 94 -7.30 -23.17 -9.32
N PRO A 95 -8.20 -24.03 -9.82
CA PRO A 95 -9.21 -24.66 -8.98
C PRO A 95 -8.55 -25.60 -7.96
N ARG A 96 -8.93 -25.48 -6.69
CA ARG A 96 -8.48 -26.35 -5.60
C ARG A 96 -9.19 -27.70 -5.60
N SER A 97 -10.45 -27.70 -6.02
CA SER A 97 -11.22 -28.93 -6.14
C SER A 97 -12.24 -28.83 -7.27
N TYR A 98 -12.53 -30.00 -7.81
CA TYR A 98 -13.54 -30.25 -8.83
C TYR A 98 -14.61 -31.11 -8.16
N VAL A 99 -15.84 -30.62 -8.07
CA VAL A 99 -16.98 -31.43 -7.67
C VAL A 99 -17.82 -31.64 -8.94
N ILE A 100 -17.60 -32.79 -9.56
CA ILE A 100 -18.31 -33.20 -10.77
C ILE A 100 -19.66 -33.78 -10.33
N ASN A 101 -20.76 -33.19 -10.77
CA ASN A 101 -22.10 -33.77 -10.60
C ASN A 101 -22.73 -34.06 -11.96
N SER A 102 -23.73 -34.93 -11.99
CA SER A 102 -24.37 -35.39 -13.22
C SER A 102 -24.98 -34.27 -14.10
N ASP A 103 -25.34 -33.13 -13.50
CA ASP A 103 -25.96 -32.00 -14.21
C ASP A 103 -25.11 -30.71 -14.19
N LYS A 104 -24.25 -30.53 -13.18
CA LYS A 104 -23.53 -29.28 -12.90
C LYS A 104 -22.19 -29.54 -12.24
N ASP A 105 -21.14 -28.95 -12.78
CA ASP A 105 -19.79 -29.05 -12.24
C ASP A 105 -19.45 -27.82 -11.39
N ASP A 106 -19.06 -28.06 -10.15
CA ASP A 106 -18.64 -27.00 -9.24
C ASP A 106 -17.10 -26.95 -9.18
N LEU A 107 -16.55 -25.83 -9.65
CA LEU A 107 -15.13 -25.51 -9.54
C LEU A 107 -14.90 -24.58 -8.36
N ARG A 108 -14.06 -24.98 -7.41
CA ARG A 108 -13.71 -24.13 -6.27
C ARG A 108 -12.37 -23.47 -6.46
N PHE A 109 -12.35 -22.14 -6.42
CA PHE A 109 -11.15 -21.32 -6.54
C PHE A 109 -10.88 -20.60 -5.23
N PHE A 110 -9.62 -20.49 -4.85
CA PHE A 110 -9.21 -19.67 -3.72
C PHE A 110 -8.53 -18.40 -4.22
N ILE A 111 -9.12 -17.24 -3.96
CA ILE A 111 -8.56 -15.94 -4.35
C ILE A 111 -7.59 -15.49 -3.27
N GLY A 112 -6.58 -16.31 -2.99
CA GLY A 112 -5.51 -16.00 -2.04
C GLY A 112 -4.50 -15.01 -2.62
N HIS A 113 -3.41 -14.77 -1.88
CA HIS A 113 -2.23 -14.04 -2.37
C HIS A 113 -1.59 -14.75 -3.57
N THR A 114 -2.24 -14.74 -4.71
CA THR A 114 -1.60 -15.00 -5.99
C THR A 114 -0.72 -13.82 -6.33
N THR A 115 0.39 -14.06 -7.01
CA THR A 115 1.19 -12.96 -7.59
C THR A 115 0.48 -12.32 -8.78
N ALA A 116 -0.80 -12.69 -9.02
CA ALA A 116 -1.75 -12.10 -9.96
C ALA A 116 -1.37 -10.64 -10.21
N PRO A 117 -0.83 -10.36 -11.42
CA PRO A 117 0.03 -9.22 -11.63
C PRO A 117 -0.63 -7.92 -11.21
N ILE A 118 0.24 -7.01 -10.76
CA ILE A 118 -0.02 -5.58 -10.58
C ILE A 118 -0.98 -5.01 -11.65
N ALA A 119 -1.01 -5.55 -12.87
CA ALA A 119 -1.94 -5.20 -13.95
C ALA A 119 -3.45 -5.40 -13.65
N LEU A 120 -3.87 -6.48 -12.98
CA LEU A 120 -5.28 -6.71 -12.63
C LEU A 120 -5.69 -5.78 -11.48
N TRP A 121 -4.80 -5.61 -10.51
CA TRP A 121 -4.93 -4.62 -9.44
C TRP A 121 -4.95 -3.19 -9.97
N ASP A 122 -4.05 -2.84 -10.89
CA ASP A 122 -3.99 -1.54 -11.54
C ASP A 122 -5.25 -1.29 -12.34
N ASN A 123 -5.84 -2.30 -12.99
CA ASN A 123 -7.14 -2.13 -13.64
C ASN A 123 -8.25 -1.90 -12.61
N PHE A 124 -8.30 -2.68 -11.52
CA PHE A 124 -9.26 -2.47 -10.44
C PHE A 124 -9.12 -1.10 -9.76
N ILE A 125 -7.88 -0.61 -9.60
CA ILE A 125 -7.52 0.66 -8.96
C ILE A 125 -7.71 1.85 -9.90
N SER A 126 -7.39 1.72 -11.19
CA SER A 126 -7.50 2.78 -12.20
C SER A 126 -8.92 2.97 -12.72
N SER A 127 -9.72 1.90 -12.76
CA SER A 127 -11.14 1.97 -13.12
C SER A 127 -12.06 2.30 -11.93
N ARG A 128 -11.50 2.74 -10.78
CA ARG A 128 -12.25 3.17 -9.60
C ARG A 128 -13.26 4.26 -9.95
N LYS A 129 -14.55 3.92 -9.98
CA LYS A 129 -15.64 4.90 -9.92
C LYS A 129 -15.85 5.34 -8.47
N THR A 130 -16.14 6.62 -8.26
CA THR A 130 -16.48 7.18 -6.94
C THR A 130 -17.56 6.32 -6.27
N GLY A 131 -17.27 5.77 -5.09
CA GLY A 131 -18.20 4.94 -4.30
C GLY A 131 -17.96 3.42 -4.32
N GLN A 132 -17.07 2.91 -5.18
CA GLN A 132 -16.76 1.46 -5.28
C GLN A 132 -15.49 1.04 -4.53
N PHE A 133 -15.16 1.71 -3.42
CA PHE A 133 -13.91 1.46 -2.69
C PHE A 133 -13.92 0.13 -1.92
N PHE A 134 -15.07 -0.24 -1.33
CA PHE A 134 -15.19 -1.42 -0.47
C PHE A 134 -15.62 -2.67 -1.25
N SER A 135 -16.40 -2.49 -2.31
CA SER A 135 -16.91 -3.58 -3.13
C SER A 135 -17.09 -3.17 -4.58
N ARG A 136 -16.97 -4.15 -5.47
CA ARG A 136 -17.18 -3.99 -6.90
C ARG A 136 -17.97 -5.17 -7.45
N LYS A 137 -18.91 -4.88 -8.34
CA LYS A 137 -19.57 -5.89 -9.15
C LYS A 137 -18.67 -6.29 -10.30
N VAL A 138 -18.36 -7.58 -10.42
CA VAL A 138 -17.51 -8.15 -11.47
C VAL A 138 -18.27 -9.25 -12.20
N SER A 139 -18.04 -9.35 -13.51
CA SER A 139 -18.46 -10.57 -14.22
C SER A 139 -17.48 -11.68 -13.93
N VAL A 140 -17.98 -12.88 -13.61
CA VAL A 140 -17.13 -14.03 -13.29
C VAL A 140 -17.30 -15.09 -14.36
N SER A 141 -16.19 -15.55 -14.93
CA SER A 141 -16.18 -16.69 -15.85
C SER A 141 -14.94 -17.56 -15.60
N VAL A 142 -14.88 -18.70 -16.30
CA VAL A 142 -13.70 -19.57 -16.34
C VAL A 142 -13.26 -19.78 -17.78
N GLY A 143 -12.04 -20.25 -17.97
CA GLY A 143 -11.55 -20.62 -19.29
C GLY A 143 -10.18 -21.25 -19.20
N LEU A 144 -9.68 -21.74 -20.33
CA LEU A 144 -8.32 -22.25 -20.41
C LEU A 144 -7.31 -21.09 -20.38
N GLU A 145 -6.13 -21.39 -19.87
CA GLU A 145 -4.99 -20.48 -19.93
C GLU A 145 -4.72 -20.06 -21.40
N ASP A 146 -4.52 -18.75 -21.59
CA ASP A 146 -4.31 -18.06 -22.88
C ASP A 146 -5.47 -18.11 -23.89
N GLN A 147 -6.68 -18.51 -23.47
CA GLN A 147 -7.88 -18.44 -24.30
C GLN A 147 -8.90 -17.42 -23.76
N ALA A 148 -9.91 -17.12 -24.57
CA ALA A 148 -11.05 -16.33 -24.12
C ALA A 148 -11.89 -17.15 -23.09
N PRO A 149 -12.49 -16.49 -22.08
CA PRO A 149 -13.35 -17.18 -21.14
C PRO A 149 -14.61 -17.72 -21.82
N ILE A 150 -15.17 -18.78 -21.25
CA ILE A 150 -16.48 -19.29 -21.66
C ILE A 150 -17.58 -18.25 -21.36
N PRO A 151 -18.75 -18.32 -22.01
CA PRO A 151 -19.88 -17.46 -21.69
C PRO A 151 -20.30 -17.57 -20.22
N THR A 152 -20.79 -16.48 -19.63
CA THR A 152 -21.23 -16.44 -18.24
C THR A 152 -22.57 -15.73 -18.09
N LEU A 153 -23.44 -16.27 -17.23
CA LEU A 153 -24.66 -15.62 -16.78
C LEU A 153 -24.43 -14.70 -15.56
N VAL A 154 -23.25 -14.78 -14.96
CA VAL A 154 -22.81 -13.93 -13.83
C VAL A 154 -22.24 -12.64 -14.39
N GLU A 155 -23.10 -11.84 -15.01
CA GLU A 155 -22.79 -10.53 -15.56
C GLU A 155 -23.93 -9.53 -15.30
N LYS A 156 -23.63 -8.23 -15.42
CA LYS A 156 -24.59 -7.12 -15.31
C LYS A 156 -25.41 -7.16 -14.00
N GLU A 157 -26.69 -7.50 -14.06
CA GLU A 157 -27.60 -7.51 -12.90
C GLU A 157 -27.29 -8.65 -11.94
N LYS A 158 -26.78 -9.78 -12.45
CA LYS A 158 -26.33 -10.95 -11.67
C LYS A 158 -24.83 -10.95 -11.42
N ALA A 159 -24.16 -9.81 -11.62
CA ALA A 159 -22.73 -9.70 -11.40
C ALA A 159 -22.38 -9.99 -9.93
N PHE A 160 -21.30 -10.75 -9.74
CA PHE A 160 -20.82 -11.14 -8.43
C PHE A 160 -20.20 -9.95 -7.70
N THR A 161 -20.44 -9.82 -6.41
CA THR A 161 -19.90 -8.71 -5.62
C THR A 161 -18.57 -9.09 -4.99
N LEU A 162 -17.47 -8.62 -5.56
CA LEU A 162 -16.15 -8.76 -4.97
C LEU A 162 -15.96 -7.72 -3.85
N VAL A 163 -15.77 -8.18 -2.62
CA VAL A 163 -15.44 -7.32 -1.47
C VAL A 163 -13.92 -7.11 -1.45
N LEU A 164 -13.50 -5.91 -1.84
CA LEU A 164 -12.09 -5.55 -1.94
C LEU A 164 -11.51 -5.18 -0.58
N VAL A 165 -12.31 -4.55 0.28
CA VAL A 165 -11.89 -4.05 1.58
C VAL A 165 -13.00 -4.28 2.58
N ASN A 166 -12.71 -4.97 3.68
CA ASN A 166 -13.67 -5.14 4.76
C ASN A 166 -13.94 -3.79 5.44
N LYS A 167 -15.14 -3.23 5.25
CA LYS A 167 -15.53 -1.90 5.76
C LYS A 167 -15.42 -1.78 7.28
N THR A 168 -15.75 -2.84 8.02
CA THR A 168 -15.72 -2.85 9.48
C THR A 168 -14.28 -2.73 9.97
N TRP A 169 -13.40 -3.63 9.49
CA TRP A 169 -11.98 -3.59 9.86
C TRP A 169 -11.30 -2.31 9.41
N PHE A 170 -11.58 -1.82 8.20
CA PHE A 170 -11.07 -0.54 7.72
C PHE A 170 -11.47 0.63 8.64
N THR A 171 -12.73 0.68 9.07
CA THR A 171 -13.23 1.75 9.96
C THR A 171 -12.60 1.64 11.35
N VAL A 172 -12.54 0.43 11.93
CA VAL A 172 -11.88 0.17 13.22
C VAL A 172 -10.41 0.60 13.17
N SER A 173 -9.70 0.25 12.10
CA SER A 173 -8.31 0.64 11.88
C SER A 173 -8.12 2.16 11.86
N ILE A 174 -8.97 2.90 11.14
CA ILE A 174 -8.91 4.37 11.12
C ILE A 174 -9.16 4.95 12.52
N VAL A 175 -10.17 4.45 13.23
CA VAL A 175 -10.50 4.93 14.59
C VAL A 175 -9.34 4.70 15.55
N ILE A 176 -8.71 3.53 15.50
CA ILE A 176 -7.53 3.21 16.33
C ILE A 176 -6.38 4.16 16.01
N ILE A 177 -6.06 4.38 14.74
CA ILE A 177 -4.97 5.29 14.33
C ILE A 177 -5.25 6.72 14.80
N VAL A 178 -6.46 7.22 14.59
CA VAL A 178 -6.85 8.58 15.04
C VAL A 178 -6.76 8.68 16.56
N ALA A 179 -7.22 7.67 17.30
CA ALA A 179 -7.12 7.63 18.76
C ALA A 179 -5.65 7.64 19.24
N LEU A 180 -4.78 6.86 18.60
CA LEU A 180 -3.34 6.82 18.91
C LEU A 180 -2.64 8.13 18.59
N ILE A 181 -2.95 8.76 17.45
CA ILE A 181 -2.43 10.08 17.09
C ILE A 181 -2.88 11.12 18.13
N LEU A 182 -4.17 11.15 18.48
CA LEU A 182 -4.69 12.09 19.49
C LEU A 182 -4.04 11.86 20.85
N LEU A 183 -3.94 10.61 21.31
CA LEU A 183 -3.26 10.25 22.55
C LEU A 183 -1.80 10.72 22.53
N PHE A 184 -1.08 10.48 21.44
CA PHE A 184 0.31 10.90 21.29
C PHE A 184 0.45 12.42 21.26
N LEU A 185 -0.45 13.15 20.58
CA LEU A 185 -0.46 14.61 20.59
C LEU A 185 -0.76 15.16 21.99
N LEU A 186 -1.64 14.52 22.76
CA LEU A 186 -1.88 14.86 24.17
C LEU A 186 -0.64 14.61 25.03
N LEU A 187 0.05 13.48 24.83
CA LEU A 187 1.32 13.18 25.51
C LEU A 187 2.41 14.17 25.10
N ALA A 188 2.53 14.52 23.82
CA ALA A 188 3.46 15.53 23.32
C ALA A 188 3.17 16.93 23.89
N ALA A 189 1.89 17.24 24.08
CA ALA A 189 1.45 18.48 24.70
C ALA A 189 1.66 18.49 26.23
N LYS A 190 1.57 17.36 26.93
CA LYS A 190 1.69 17.32 28.41
C LYS A 190 3.08 16.94 28.92
N THR A 191 3.88 16.25 28.13
CA THR A 191 5.17 15.70 28.55
C THR A 191 6.34 16.28 27.73
N ASN A 192 7.53 15.75 27.97
CA ASN A 192 8.75 16.09 27.23
C ASN A 192 9.09 15.04 26.16
N ILE A 193 8.15 14.18 25.74
CA ILE A 193 8.39 13.07 24.81
C ILE A 193 8.93 13.49 23.43
N LEU A 194 8.67 14.73 22.99
CA LEU A 194 9.22 15.32 21.75
C LEU A 194 10.26 16.41 22.01
N ARG A 195 10.71 16.58 23.25
CA ARG A 195 11.60 17.68 23.67
C ARG A 195 12.99 17.15 23.97
N ASP A 196 13.99 18.02 23.81
CA ASP A 196 15.39 17.65 23.99
C ASP A 196 15.70 17.13 25.40
N VAL A 197 16.72 16.29 25.50
CA VAL A 197 17.26 15.80 26.77
C VAL A 197 18.02 16.90 27.51
N GLY A 198 18.04 16.81 28.85
CA GLY A 198 18.71 17.79 29.70
C GLY A 198 17.86 18.23 30.90
N PRO A 199 18.31 19.23 31.68
CA PRO A 199 17.54 19.77 32.80
C PRO A 199 16.30 20.54 32.31
N ASN A 200 15.24 20.57 33.12
CA ASN A 200 14.08 21.43 32.83
C ASN A 200 14.46 22.90 33.10
N PRO A 201 14.05 23.85 32.25
CA PRO A 201 14.23 25.27 32.54
C PRO A 201 13.37 25.69 33.73
N GLU A 202 13.84 26.68 34.48
CA GLU A 202 13.11 27.25 35.63
C GLU A 202 11.77 27.86 35.22
N VAL A 203 11.70 28.41 33.99
CA VAL A 203 10.49 28.97 33.40
C VAL A 203 10.28 28.38 32.01
N GLY A 204 9.04 27.96 31.72
CA GLY A 204 8.65 27.43 30.43
C GLY A 204 9.00 25.95 30.24
N ARG A 205 9.29 25.54 29.00
CA ARG A 205 9.48 24.13 28.63
C ARG A 205 10.71 23.97 27.76
N LYS A 206 11.26 22.76 27.72
CA LYS A 206 12.40 22.39 26.87
C LYS A 206 12.12 22.56 25.38
N PRO A 207 13.10 22.91 24.54
CA PRO A 207 12.92 22.99 23.09
C PRO A 207 12.53 21.63 22.49
N TYR A 208 11.83 21.66 21.36
CA TYR A 208 11.52 20.45 20.58
C TYR A 208 12.77 19.87 19.93
N SER A 209 12.87 18.53 19.94
CA SER A 209 13.94 17.81 19.29
C SER A 209 13.57 17.44 17.86
N LEU A 210 14.36 17.87 16.88
CA LEU A 210 14.15 17.53 15.47
C LEU A 210 14.11 16.00 15.28
N ALA A 211 15.05 15.27 15.86
CA ALA A 211 15.15 13.81 15.73
C ALA A 211 13.90 13.11 16.30
N LEU A 212 13.46 13.47 17.50
CA LEU A 212 12.27 12.86 18.12
C LEU A 212 10.99 13.17 17.33
N VAL A 213 10.87 14.37 16.77
CA VAL A 213 9.74 14.73 15.89
C VAL A 213 9.76 13.91 14.61
N GLN A 214 10.92 13.74 13.98
CA GLN A 214 11.06 12.88 12.80
C GLN A 214 10.71 11.42 13.11
N MET A 215 11.19 10.90 14.25
CA MET A 215 10.85 9.56 14.71
C MET A 215 9.34 9.36 14.83
N ALA A 216 8.66 10.31 15.48
CA ALA A 216 7.22 10.25 15.67
C ALA A 216 6.48 10.27 14.32
N VAL A 217 6.84 11.21 13.43
CA VAL A 217 6.22 11.32 12.10
C VAL A 217 6.38 10.03 11.30
N TRP A 218 7.58 9.47 11.23
CA TRP A 218 7.83 8.21 10.51
C TRP A 218 7.14 7.02 11.18
N SER A 219 7.13 6.96 12.51
CA SER A 219 6.42 5.90 13.25
C SER A 219 4.93 5.89 12.90
N PHE A 220 4.25 7.04 12.95
CA PHE A 220 2.84 7.12 12.60
C PHE A 220 2.58 6.88 11.11
N ALA A 221 3.45 7.35 10.22
CA ALA A 221 3.33 7.11 8.78
C ALA A 221 3.40 5.60 8.48
N ILE A 222 4.42 4.90 9.01
CA ILE A 222 4.63 3.46 8.81
C ILE A 222 3.50 2.66 9.47
N MET A 223 3.12 2.98 10.70
CA MET A 223 2.03 2.30 11.40
C MET A 223 0.70 2.44 10.65
N THR A 224 0.39 3.64 10.17
CA THR A 224 -0.84 3.90 9.38
C THR A 224 -0.80 3.13 8.07
N ALA A 225 0.33 3.13 7.37
CA ALA A 225 0.49 2.38 6.12
C ALA A 225 0.35 0.88 6.36
N TRP A 226 1.04 0.32 7.35
CA TRP A 226 0.93 -1.09 7.70
C TRP A 226 -0.50 -1.50 8.02
N LEU A 227 -1.22 -0.70 8.82
CA LEU A 227 -2.60 -1.01 9.18
C LEU A 227 -3.57 -0.86 8.00
N LEU A 228 -3.35 0.12 7.12
CA LEU A 228 -4.10 0.28 5.88
C LEU A 228 -3.89 -0.92 4.96
N LEU A 229 -2.63 -1.35 4.78
CA LEU A 229 -2.29 -2.52 3.98
C LEU A 229 -2.89 -3.79 4.57
N TYR A 230 -2.85 -3.95 5.89
CA TYR A 230 -3.50 -5.07 6.56
C TYR A 230 -5.01 -5.10 6.32
N ALA A 231 -5.69 -3.95 6.45
CA ALA A 231 -7.13 -3.84 6.25
C ALA A 231 -7.58 -4.13 4.81
N VAL A 232 -6.69 -3.94 3.82
CA VAL A 232 -6.99 -4.11 2.39
C VAL A 232 -6.49 -5.45 1.85
N ARG A 233 -5.30 -5.90 2.26
CA ARG A 233 -4.62 -7.08 1.71
C ARG A 233 -4.80 -8.33 2.58
N HIS A 234 -5.19 -8.18 3.85
CA HIS A 234 -5.21 -9.26 4.84
C HIS A 234 -3.86 -10.00 5.04
N SER A 235 -2.74 -9.44 4.57
CA SER A 235 -1.38 -9.96 4.80
C SER A 235 -0.68 -9.30 5.98
N PHE A 236 0.02 -10.11 6.79
CA PHE A 236 0.85 -9.63 7.91
C PHE A 236 2.31 -9.31 7.52
N ASN A 237 2.81 -9.84 6.39
CA ASN A 237 4.22 -9.76 5.99
C ASN A 237 4.49 -8.68 4.94
N THR A 238 4.35 -7.40 5.29
CA THR A 238 4.43 -6.29 4.31
C THR A 238 5.30 -5.12 4.78
N ILE A 239 6.05 -5.25 5.88
CA ILE A 239 7.01 -4.22 6.28
C ILE A 239 8.30 -4.43 5.48
N SER A 240 8.71 -3.42 4.71
CA SER A 240 9.99 -3.44 3.99
C SER A 240 11.16 -3.37 4.97
N ASP A 241 12.20 -4.17 4.74
CA ASP A 241 13.45 -4.17 5.52
C ASP A 241 14.08 -2.77 5.61
N THR A 242 13.94 -1.98 4.56
CA THR A 242 14.41 -0.58 4.52
C THR A 242 13.68 0.31 5.52
N LEU A 243 12.38 0.08 5.76
CA LEU A 243 11.60 0.85 6.72
C LEU A 243 11.88 0.41 8.16
N VAL A 244 12.13 -0.89 8.37
CA VAL A 244 12.64 -1.39 9.66
C VAL A 244 13.99 -0.74 9.97
N LEU A 245 14.89 -0.69 8.98
CA LEU A 245 16.17 0.00 9.10
C LEU A 245 15.98 1.50 9.36
N LEU A 246 15.05 2.17 8.67
CA LEU A 246 14.73 3.57 8.88
C LEU A 246 14.26 3.84 10.32
N MET A 247 13.38 2.99 10.87
CA MET A 247 12.96 3.06 12.27
C MET A 247 14.12 2.75 13.23
N GLY A 248 14.93 1.73 12.92
CA GLY A 248 16.09 1.33 13.72
C GLY A 248 17.18 2.40 13.80
N ILE A 249 17.49 3.06 12.68
CA ILE A 249 18.45 4.18 12.68
C ILE A 249 17.86 5.41 13.36
N SER A 250 16.57 5.71 13.16
CA SER A 250 15.91 6.80 13.85
C SER A 250 15.95 6.60 15.38
N ALA A 251 15.62 5.38 15.86
CA ALA A 251 15.71 5.01 17.26
C ALA A 251 17.16 5.05 17.79
N GLY A 252 18.11 4.52 17.01
CA GLY A 252 19.54 4.49 17.36
C GLY A 252 20.19 5.88 17.39
N THR A 253 19.80 6.79 16.50
CA THR A 253 20.29 8.18 16.48
C THR A 253 19.63 9.03 17.55
N GLY A 254 18.35 8.80 17.84
CA GLY A 254 17.65 9.43 18.96
C GLY A 254 18.27 9.11 20.32
N ILE A 255 18.79 7.89 20.51
CA ILE A 255 19.47 7.48 21.76
C ILE A 255 20.97 7.78 21.71
N GLY A 256 21.64 7.62 20.56
CA GLY A 256 23.07 7.88 20.40
C GLY A 256 23.44 9.35 20.55
N GLY A 257 22.59 10.27 20.08
CA GLY A 257 22.74 11.70 20.36
C GLY A 257 22.63 12.01 21.85
N VAL A 258 21.74 11.31 22.57
CA VAL A 258 21.54 11.44 24.02
C VAL A 258 22.73 10.92 24.83
N ALA A 259 23.37 9.83 24.39
CA ALA A 259 24.55 9.25 25.05
C ALA A 259 25.82 10.10 24.89
N ILE A 260 25.95 10.86 23.79
CA ILE A 260 27.06 11.80 23.59
C ILE A 260 26.80 13.11 24.35
N ASP A 261 25.52 13.50 24.52
CA ASP A 261 25.13 14.75 25.16
C ASP A 261 25.13 14.74 26.69
N THR A 262 25.06 13.57 27.34
CA THR A 262 25.14 13.47 28.81
C THR A 262 26.49 13.94 29.38
N ASN A 263 27.54 14.03 28.55
CA ASN A 263 28.87 14.47 28.97
C ASN A 263 29.10 16.00 28.82
N ARG A 264 28.13 16.77 28.34
CA ARG A 264 28.18 18.24 28.32
C ARG A 264 27.15 18.82 29.29
N SER A 265 27.59 19.60 30.27
CA SER A 265 26.73 20.45 31.09
C SER A 265 26.09 21.54 30.22
N ARG A 266 24.97 21.23 29.58
CA ARG A 266 24.20 22.20 28.79
C ARG A 266 23.37 23.07 29.72
N PRO A 267 23.42 24.41 29.60
CA PRO A 267 22.52 25.29 30.34
C PRO A 267 21.07 24.95 29.98
N ALA A 268 20.16 25.10 30.93
CA ALA A 268 18.74 24.82 30.70
C ALA A 268 18.19 25.77 29.62
N LYS A 269 17.83 25.21 28.45
CA LYS A 269 17.28 25.98 27.33
C LYS A 269 15.76 26.03 27.41
N GLN A 270 15.22 27.22 27.18
CA GLN A 270 13.79 27.45 27.04
C GLN A 270 13.38 27.37 25.57
N SER A 271 12.28 26.68 25.30
CA SER A 271 11.61 26.61 23.99
C SER A 271 11.23 28.01 23.52
N GLN A 272 11.51 28.31 22.26
CA GLN A 272 11.16 29.58 21.62
C GLN A 272 10.04 29.40 20.57
N GLY A 273 9.33 28.28 20.65
CA GLY A 273 8.27 27.89 19.72
C GLY A 273 8.72 26.79 18.76
N PHE A 274 7.76 25.97 18.33
CA PHE A 274 8.01 24.72 17.59
C PHE A 274 8.93 24.91 16.37
N ILE A 275 8.61 25.82 15.44
CA ILE A 275 9.41 26.00 14.22
C ILE A 275 10.83 26.48 14.55
N LYS A 276 10.97 27.40 15.51
CA LYS A 276 12.27 27.92 15.90
C LYS A 276 13.11 26.83 16.56
N ASP A 277 12.52 26.02 17.43
CA ASP A 277 13.19 24.90 18.08
C ASP A 277 13.66 23.82 17.10
N ILE A 278 12.87 23.55 16.06
CA ILE A 278 13.18 22.51 15.05
C ILE A 278 14.28 22.95 14.08
N VAL A 279 14.26 24.21 13.66
CA VAL A 279 15.18 24.72 12.64
C VAL A 279 16.45 25.35 13.24
N SER A 280 16.43 25.77 14.50
CA SER A 280 17.59 26.42 15.13
C SER A 280 18.49 25.45 15.85
N ASP A 281 19.79 25.62 15.77
CA ASP A 281 20.79 24.93 16.57
C ASP A 281 21.31 25.85 17.71
N ASP A 282 22.38 25.45 18.40
CA ASP A 282 23.05 26.23 19.45
C ASP A 282 23.40 27.68 19.03
N TYR A 283 23.62 27.91 17.73
CA TYR A 283 24.01 29.20 17.15
C TYR A 283 22.88 29.93 16.40
N GLY A 284 21.64 29.44 16.45
CA GLY A 284 20.49 30.01 15.73
C GLY A 284 20.03 29.18 14.54
N VAL A 285 19.24 29.77 13.63
CA VAL A 285 18.61 29.06 12.50
C VAL A 285 19.66 28.36 11.63
N SER A 286 19.60 27.04 11.57
CA SER A 286 20.53 26.20 10.82
C SER A 286 19.90 25.77 9.49
N PHE A 287 20.59 26.06 8.40
CA PHE A 287 20.16 25.62 7.07
C PHE A 287 20.10 24.09 6.97
N HIS A 288 21.01 23.38 7.64
CA HIS A 288 21.02 21.92 7.64
C HIS A 288 19.78 21.33 8.34
N ARG A 289 19.39 21.86 9.50
CA ARG A 289 18.16 21.46 10.20
C ARG A 289 16.90 21.76 9.36
N PHE A 290 16.89 22.90 8.68
CA PHE A 290 15.83 23.23 7.71
C PHE A 290 15.74 22.18 6.60
N GLN A 291 16.87 21.81 5.98
CA GLN A 291 16.89 20.80 4.92
C GLN A 291 16.32 19.46 5.39
N ILE A 292 16.76 18.98 6.55
CA ILE A 292 16.27 17.73 7.15
C ILE A 292 14.76 17.79 7.37
N PHE A 293 14.26 18.87 7.95
CA PHE A 293 12.83 19.07 8.19
C PHE A 293 12.02 19.11 6.89
N ALA A 294 12.49 19.86 5.89
CA ALA A 294 11.83 19.97 4.58
C ALA A 294 11.77 18.62 3.85
N TRP A 295 12.88 17.88 3.81
CA TRP A 295 12.93 16.56 3.19
C TRP A 295 12.04 15.54 3.88
N THR A 296 11.91 15.63 5.22
CA THR A 296 10.98 14.77 5.97
C THR A 296 9.54 14.98 5.49
N ILE A 297 9.09 16.22 5.34
CA ILE A 297 7.73 16.52 4.86
C ILE A 297 7.50 15.97 3.44
N VAL A 298 8.44 16.24 2.53
CA VAL A 298 8.34 15.79 1.13
C VAL A 298 8.26 14.27 1.05
N LEU A 299 9.10 13.55 1.78
CA LEU A 299 9.17 12.10 1.70
C LEU A 299 7.98 11.42 2.37
N VAL A 300 7.48 11.95 3.48
CA VAL A 300 6.24 11.46 4.08
C VAL A 300 5.06 11.67 3.13
N ALA A 301 4.97 12.81 2.45
CA ALA A 301 3.92 13.05 1.46
C ALA A 301 4.00 12.09 0.27
N VAL A 302 5.21 11.84 -0.25
CA VAL A 302 5.45 10.85 -1.31
C VAL A 302 5.11 9.44 -0.83
N PHE A 303 5.54 9.08 0.38
CA PHE A 303 5.25 7.80 1.02
C PHE A 303 3.74 7.54 1.10
N VAL A 304 2.99 8.47 1.69
CA VAL A 304 1.53 8.37 1.83
C VAL A 304 0.86 8.26 0.46
N ARG A 305 1.32 9.05 -0.53
CA ARG A 305 0.80 8.95 -1.90
C ARG A 305 1.08 7.58 -2.52
N GLN A 306 2.27 7.04 -2.35
CA GLN A 306 2.61 5.72 -2.91
C GLN A 306 1.79 4.61 -2.24
N VAL A 307 1.70 4.60 -0.92
CA VAL A 307 0.90 3.62 -0.17
C VAL A 307 -0.58 3.67 -0.59
N THR A 308 -1.15 4.87 -0.73
CA THR A 308 -2.57 5.03 -1.09
C THR A 308 -2.87 4.79 -2.57
N ALA A 309 -1.88 4.98 -3.46
CA ALA A 309 -2.02 4.74 -4.89
C ALA A 309 -1.81 3.26 -5.25
N TYR A 310 -0.76 2.64 -4.72
CA TYR A 310 -0.32 1.30 -5.11
C TYR A 310 -0.66 0.21 -4.11
N LEU A 311 -1.11 0.56 -2.90
CA LEU A 311 -1.44 -0.40 -1.83
C LEU A 311 -0.31 -1.41 -1.59
N THR A 312 0.93 -0.91 -1.69
CA THR A 312 2.16 -1.63 -1.37
C THR A 312 3.04 -0.73 -0.53
N MET A 313 3.93 -1.35 0.24
CA MET A 313 4.90 -0.62 1.02
C MET A 313 6.00 -0.08 0.10
N PRO A 314 6.28 1.24 0.09
CA PRO A 314 7.33 1.81 -0.75
C PRO A 314 8.71 1.38 -0.25
N GLU A 315 9.60 1.07 -1.20
CA GLU A 315 11.01 0.90 -0.94
C GLU A 315 11.75 2.21 -1.19
N PHE A 316 12.60 2.61 -0.24
CA PHE A 316 13.47 3.76 -0.41
C PHE A 316 14.88 3.28 -0.72
N ASN A 317 15.48 3.81 -1.78
CA ASN A 317 16.88 3.48 -2.05
C ASN A 317 17.80 4.12 -0.97
N SER A 318 18.98 3.55 -0.78
CA SER A 318 19.95 4.01 0.21
C SER A 318 20.38 5.48 0.02
N SER A 319 20.47 5.97 -1.23
CA SER A 319 20.82 7.37 -1.51
C SER A 319 19.74 8.36 -1.06
N LEU A 320 18.46 7.98 -1.13
CA LEU A 320 17.34 8.76 -0.60
C LEU A 320 17.33 8.73 0.93
N LEU A 321 17.70 7.59 1.54
CA LEU A 321 17.90 7.51 3.00
C LEU A 321 19.04 8.43 3.47
N VAL A 322 20.14 8.48 2.71
CA VAL A 322 21.26 9.39 2.97
C VAL A 322 20.80 10.85 2.90
N LEU A 323 20.01 11.19 1.87
CA LEU A 323 19.48 12.54 1.67
C LEU A 323 18.54 12.99 2.80
N MET A 324 17.92 12.07 3.54
CA MET A 324 17.13 12.37 4.76
C MET A 324 17.96 12.87 5.95
N GLY A 325 19.27 13.01 5.80
CA GLY A 325 20.18 13.36 6.91
C GLY A 325 20.50 12.18 7.83
N ILE A 326 20.16 10.97 7.41
CA ILE A 326 20.33 9.73 8.21
C ILE A 326 21.72 9.11 8.01
N SER A 327 22.49 9.50 6.98
CA SER A 327 23.80 8.89 6.69
C SER A 327 24.90 9.89 6.31
N SER A 328 25.66 10.26 7.33
CA SER A 328 27.12 10.27 7.20
C SER A 328 27.83 9.55 8.35
N GLY A 329 27.20 9.39 9.53
CA GLY A 329 27.81 8.69 10.68
C GLY A 329 27.47 7.20 10.84
N THR A 330 26.20 6.81 10.67
CA THR A 330 25.72 5.45 10.99
C THR A 330 26.02 4.43 9.91
N TYR A 331 25.90 4.79 8.63
CA TYR A 331 26.20 3.88 7.51
C TYR A 331 27.69 3.54 7.45
N LEU A 332 28.57 4.48 7.81
CA LEU A 332 30.00 4.22 8.00
C LEU A 332 30.25 3.37 9.25
N GLY A 333 29.56 3.62 10.37
CA GLY A 333 29.69 2.81 11.60
C GLY A 333 29.30 1.34 11.43
N VAL A 334 28.19 1.06 10.72
CA VAL A 334 27.77 -0.31 10.41
C VAL A 334 28.76 -0.98 9.45
N LYS A 335 29.22 -0.29 8.39
CA LYS A 335 30.27 -0.82 7.49
C LYS A 335 31.62 -1.05 8.16
N VAL A 336 31.96 -0.28 9.20
CA VAL A 336 33.21 -0.46 9.97
C VAL A 336 33.12 -1.67 10.90
N THR A 337 31.91 -2.06 11.31
CA THR A 337 31.69 -3.26 12.15
C THR A 337 31.68 -4.55 11.32
N GLU A 338 31.49 -4.47 10.00
CA GLU A 338 31.46 -5.62 9.08
C GLU A 338 32.82 -6.07 8.51
N LYS A 339 33.96 -5.47 8.91
CA LYS A 339 35.27 -6.01 8.49
C LYS A 339 35.67 -7.25 9.33
N PRO A 340 36.34 -8.23 8.71
CA PRO A 340 36.14 -9.66 8.98
C PRO A 340 36.84 -10.11 10.26
N THR A 341 36.23 -11.07 10.97
CA THR A 341 36.99 -12.04 11.77
C THR A 341 37.94 -12.77 10.83
N GLU A 342 39.16 -12.26 10.73
CA GLU A 342 40.31 -12.93 10.14
C GLU A 342 40.67 -14.10 11.05
N ASN A 343 40.70 -15.30 10.46
CA ASN A 343 41.06 -16.55 11.10
C ASN A 343 42.43 -16.43 11.79
N ALA A 344 42.49 -16.66 13.09
CA ALA A 344 43.73 -17.05 13.76
C ALA A 344 43.73 -18.57 13.88
N GLY A 345 44.55 -19.20 13.02
CA GLY A 345 44.93 -20.61 13.13
C GLY A 345 46.00 -20.83 14.20
#